data_AF-A0A0N0D472-F1
#
_entry.id   AF-A0A0N0D472-F1
#
_cell.length_a   1.000
_cell.length_b   1.000
_cell.length_c   1.000
_cell.angle_alpha   90.00
_cell.angle_beta   90.00
_cell.angle_gamma   90.00
#
_symmetry.space_group_name_H-M   'P 1'
#
loop_
_entity.id
_entity.type
_entity.pdbx_description
1 polymer ?
#
loop_
_entity_poly.entity_id
_entity_poly.type
_entity_poly.pdbx_seq_one_letter_code
_entity_poly.pdbx_strand_id
1 'polypeptide(L)'
;MKLLIRYNLPFIKITVGYRNLSIDIPNILLDTGSATTILNADIISSIGIKPEANDTTAQIVGIGGEESVYHKNQRSRHENLCLCNLLNTLNKSTAIPSQVKLCILKTSILSM
;
A
#
# COMPACT_ATOMS: atom_id res chain seq x y z
N MET A 1 -3.48 -17.93 -1.63
CA MET A 1 -3.03 -16.82 -2.49
C MET A 1 -2.81 -17.35 -3.90
N LYS A 2 -3.28 -16.66 -4.94
CA LYS A 2 -3.10 -17.06 -6.35
C LYS A 2 -2.19 -16.03 -7.03
N LEU A 3 -1.04 -16.49 -7.54
CA LEU A 3 -0.15 -15.69 -8.37
C LEU A 3 -0.65 -15.72 -9.82
N LEU A 4 -0.71 -14.56 -10.46
CA LEU A 4 -1.13 -14.40 -11.85
C LEU A 4 0.02 -13.78 -12.63
N ILE A 5 0.47 -14.43 -13.70
CA ILE A 5 1.50 -13.88 -14.58
C ILE A 5 0.80 -13.21 -15.76
N ARG A 6 1.05 -11.91 -15.97
CA ARG A 6 0.55 -11.14 -17.12
C ARG A 6 1.68 -10.29 -17.66
N TYR A 7 1.91 -10.32 -18.97
CA TYR A 7 3.01 -9.59 -19.61
C TYR A 7 4.38 -9.88 -18.95
N ASN A 8 4.63 -11.14 -18.57
CA ASN A 8 5.80 -11.57 -17.80
C ASN A 8 5.98 -10.94 -16.40
N LEU A 9 4.96 -10.26 -15.87
CA LEU A 9 4.98 -9.65 -14.55
C LEU A 9 4.09 -10.42 -13.55
N PRO A 10 4.55 -10.61 -12.30
CA PRO A 10 3.80 -11.29 -11.26
C PRO A 10 2.78 -10.38 -10.58
N PHE A 11 1.51 -10.78 -10.61
CA PHE A 11 0.40 -10.06 -9.99
C PHE A 11 -0.32 -10.90 -8.95
N ILE A 12 -0.80 -10.24 -7.90
CA ILE A 12 -1.54 -10.86 -6.81
C ILE A 12 -2.79 -10.05 -6.46
N LYS A 13 -3.69 -10.64 -5.69
CA LYS A 13 -4.78 -9.94 -5.01
C LYS A 13 -4.40 -9.79 -3.55
N ILE A 14 -4.54 -8.59 -3.01
CA ILE A 14 -4.38 -8.31 -1.57
C ILE A 14 -5.69 -7.80 -0.99
N THR A 15 -5.83 -7.90 0.32
CA THR A 15 -6.91 -7.24 1.06
C THR A 15 -6.26 -6.22 1.99
N VAL A 16 -6.65 -4.95 1.85
CA VAL A 16 -6.22 -3.87 2.73
C VAL A 16 -7.34 -3.63 3.75
N GLY A 17 -7.03 -3.79 5.03
CA GLY A 17 -7.94 -3.44 6.13
C GLY A 17 -7.51 -2.16 6.79
N TYR A 18 -8.45 -1.26 7.11
CA TYR A 18 -8.22 -0.08 7.94
C TYR A 18 -9.42 0.15 8.85
N ARG A 19 -9.18 0.16 10.18
CA ARG A 19 -10.24 0.20 11.19
C ARG A 19 -11.23 -0.96 10.98
N ASN A 20 -12.52 -0.67 10.77
CA ASN A 20 -13.57 -1.67 10.52
C ASN A 20 -13.93 -1.82 9.03
N LEU A 21 -13.13 -1.22 8.14
CA LEU A 21 -13.34 -1.27 6.69
C LEU A 21 -12.23 -2.11 6.03
N SER A 22 -12.56 -2.72 4.91
CA SER A 22 -11.58 -3.44 4.09
C SER A 22 -11.90 -3.30 2.61
N ILE A 23 -10.85 -3.37 1.79
CA ILE A 23 -10.96 -3.38 0.33
C ILE A 23 -10.06 -4.45 -0.24
N ASP A 24 -10.61 -5.17 -1.21
CA ASP A 24 -9.89 -6.11 -2.03
C ASP A 24 -9.28 -5.39 -3.24
N ILE A 25 -7.96 -5.42 -3.36
CA ILE A 25 -7.23 -4.79 -4.46
C ILE A 25 -6.65 -5.88 -5.37
N PRO A 26 -7.23 -6.09 -6.57
CA PRO A 26 -6.68 -7.00 -7.55
C PRO A 26 -5.48 -6.37 -8.29
N ASN A 27 -4.72 -7.20 -9.03
CA ASN A 27 -3.67 -6.75 -9.93
C ASN A 27 -2.57 -5.91 -9.25
N ILE A 28 -2.20 -6.27 -8.01
CA ILE A 28 -1.02 -5.72 -7.36
C ILE A 28 0.23 -6.38 -7.93
N LEU A 29 1.17 -5.57 -8.44
CA LEU A 29 2.46 -6.03 -8.92
C LEU A 29 3.34 -6.46 -7.73
N LEU A 30 3.91 -7.66 -7.80
CA LEU A 30 4.96 -8.07 -6.89
C LEU A 30 6.30 -7.55 -7.43
N ASP A 31 6.74 -6.43 -6.88
CA ASP A 31 7.89 -5.67 -7.38
C ASP A 31 9.11 -5.78 -6.46
N THR A 32 10.16 -6.45 -6.94
CA THR A 32 11.45 -6.57 -6.24
C THR A 32 12.39 -5.39 -6.50
N GLY A 33 12.07 -4.51 -7.47
CA GLY A 33 12.82 -3.30 -7.78
C GLY A 33 12.41 -2.10 -6.93
N SER A 34 11.31 -2.19 -6.19
CA SER A 34 10.83 -1.15 -5.28
C SER A 34 11.46 -1.25 -3.89
N ALA A 35 11.82 -0.10 -3.29
CA ALA A 35 12.36 -0.05 -1.92
C ALA A 35 11.27 -0.21 -0.84
N THR A 36 10.01 0.01 -1.19
CA THR A 36 8.87 -0.08 -0.28
C THR A 36 7.60 -0.44 -1.04
N THR A 37 6.57 -0.91 -0.31
CA THR A 37 5.24 -1.10 -0.88
C THR A 37 4.57 0.25 -1.13
N ILE A 38 4.10 0.45 -2.36
CA ILE A 38 3.37 1.65 -2.77
C ILE A 38 1.92 1.27 -3.09
N LEU A 39 0.96 1.98 -2.50
CA LEU A 39 -0.46 1.86 -2.84
C LEU A 39 -1.00 3.15 -3.43
N ASN A 40 -1.99 3.03 -4.32
CA ASN A 40 -2.70 4.16 -4.88
C ASN A 40 -3.60 4.81 -3.79
N ALA A 41 -3.41 6.12 -3.57
CA ALA A 41 -4.16 6.90 -2.56
C ALA A 41 -5.66 6.89 -2.81
N ASP A 42 -6.08 7.01 -4.06
CA ASP A 42 -7.49 7.12 -4.42
C ASP A 42 -8.24 5.83 -4.09
N ILE A 43 -7.62 4.68 -4.38
CA ILE A 43 -8.18 3.36 -4.06
C ILE A 43 -8.38 3.21 -2.55
N ILE A 44 -7.36 3.50 -1.75
CA ILE A 44 -7.42 3.28 -0.30
C ILE A 44 -8.18 4.38 0.46
N SER A 45 -8.38 5.55 -0.16
CA SER A 45 -9.20 6.62 0.39
C SER A 45 -10.66 6.19 0.61
N SER A 46 -11.13 5.23 -0.19
CA SER A 46 -12.49 4.64 -0.10
C SER A 46 -12.75 3.93 1.24
N ILE A 47 -11.70 3.42 1.89
CA ILE A 47 -11.78 2.80 3.24
C ILE A 47 -11.29 3.73 4.35
N GLY A 48 -11.12 5.02 4.05
CA GLY A 48 -10.78 6.05 5.02
C GLY A 48 -9.29 6.28 5.27
N ILE A 49 -8.39 5.62 4.53
CA ILE A 49 -6.95 5.93 4.59
C ILE A 49 -6.70 7.21 3.79
N LYS A 50 -6.51 8.33 4.49
CA LYS A 50 -6.24 9.65 3.90
C LYS A 50 -4.99 10.27 4.54
N PRO A 51 -4.34 11.24 3.87
CA PRO A 51 -3.27 12.01 4.49
C PRO A 51 -3.78 12.75 5.72
N GLU A 52 -3.06 12.65 6.83
CA GLU A 52 -3.29 13.40 8.06
C GLU A 52 -2.11 14.34 8.36
N ALA A 53 -2.32 15.36 9.20
CA ALA A 53 -1.32 16.38 9.50
C ALA A 53 -0.02 15.83 10.13
N ASN A 54 -0.06 14.63 10.70
CA ASN A 54 1.07 13.93 11.31
C ASN A 54 1.77 12.95 10.36
N ASP A 55 1.24 12.75 9.15
CA ASP A 55 1.84 11.88 8.14
C ASP A 55 3.06 12.57 7.52
N THR A 56 4.08 11.78 7.18
CA THR A 56 5.31 12.31 6.58
C THR A 56 5.23 12.19 5.08
N THR A 57 5.42 13.30 4.36
CA THR A 57 5.55 13.30 2.90
C THR A 57 6.97 12.92 2.47
N ALA A 58 7.10 12.31 1.30
CA ALA A 58 8.39 12.07 0.65
C ALA A 58 8.23 12.12 -0.86
N GLN A 59 9.37 12.10 -1.56
CA GLN A 59 9.44 11.87 -3.00
C GLN A 59 9.94 10.44 -3.24
N ILE A 60 9.31 9.73 -4.17
CA ILE A 60 9.87 8.52 -4.76
C ILE A 60 10.40 8.84 -6.15
N VAL A 61 11.46 8.14 -6.57
CA VAL A 61 12.05 8.31 -7.90
C VAL A 61 12.00 6.97 -8.61
N GLY A 62 11.49 6.97 -9.83
CA GLY A 62 11.46 5.82 -10.71
C GLY A 62 11.81 6.20 -12.14
N ILE A 63 11.59 5.28 -13.07
CA ILE A 63 11.83 5.52 -14.50
C ILE A 63 11.00 6.71 -15.03
N GLY A 64 9.80 6.92 -14.48
CA GLY A 64 8.91 8.03 -14.85
C GLY A 64 9.25 9.38 -14.22
N GLY A 65 10.32 9.47 -13.42
CA GLY A 65 10.68 10.68 -12.69
C GLY A 65 10.31 10.63 -11.21
N GLU A 66 10.04 11.80 -10.62
CA GLU A 66 9.73 11.95 -9.20
C GLU A 66 8.23 12.04 -8.94
N GLU A 67 7.76 11.39 -7.89
CA GLU A 67 6.36 11.41 -7.48
C GLU A 67 6.21 11.66 -5.98
N SER A 68 5.19 12.43 -5.61
CA SER A 68 4.88 12.74 -4.21
C SER A 68 4.05 11.64 -3.55
N VAL A 69 4.53 11.23 -2.38
CA VAL A 69 3.94 10.18 -1.55
C VAL A 69 3.76 10.66 -0.12
N TYR A 70 2.88 10.02 0.63
CA TYR A 70 2.81 10.15 2.08
C TYR A 70 2.97 8.79 2.77
N HIS A 71 3.55 8.81 3.95
CA HIS A 71 3.73 7.64 4.80
C HIS A 71 2.71 7.65 5.92
N LYS A 72 1.89 6.60 5.98
CA LYS A 72 0.93 6.42 7.05
C LYS A 72 1.61 5.75 8.24
N ASN A 73 1.81 6.50 9.33
CA ASN A 73 2.44 5.97 10.55
C ASN A 73 1.39 5.38 11.51
N GLN A 74 1.46 4.07 11.76
CA GLN A 74 0.61 3.36 12.72
C GLN A 74 1.13 3.58 14.16
N ARG A 75 0.83 4.74 14.77
CA ARG A 75 1.35 5.08 16.12
C ARG A 75 0.49 4.59 17.29
N SER A 76 -0.75 4.15 17.07
CA SER A 76 -1.65 3.72 18.15
C SER A 76 -2.15 2.28 17.94
N ARG A 77 -2.14 1.49 19.02
CA ARG A 77 -2.54 0.06 19.07
C ARG A 77 -4.01 -0.23 18.69
N HIS A 78 -4.77 0.78 18.26
CA HIS A 78 -6.20 0.68 17.95
C HIS A 78 -6.58 1.09 16.52
N GLU A 79 -5.63 1.52 15.68
CA GLU A 79 -5.88 1.76 14.25
C GLU A 79 -5.23 0.66 13.41
N ASN A 80 -5.89 -0.49 13.27
CA ASN A 80 -5.30 -1.63 12.56
C ASN A 80 -5.26 -1.37 11.04
N LEU A 81 -4.06 -1.20 10.47
CA LEU A 81 -3.80 -1.41 9.04
C LEU A 81 -3.36 -2.87 8.84
N CYS A 82 -4.06 -3.65 8.00
CA CYS A 82 -3.60 -4.98 7.55
C CYS A 82 -3.36 -4.97 6.05
N LEU A 83 -2.28 -5.63 5.63
CA LEU A 83 -2.02 -6.05 4.27
C LEU A 83 -2.10 -7.57 4.25
N CYS A 84 -3.33 -8.03 4.19
CA CYS A 84 -3.65 -9.43 4.25
C CYS A 84 -3.39 -10.05 2.85
N ASN A 85 -2.81 -11.26 2.82
CA ASN A 85 -2.25 -11.99 1.66
C ASN A 85 -0.81 -11.65 1.20
N LEU A 86 -0.20 -10.53 1.58
CA LEU A 86 1.23 -10.28 1.31
C LEU A 86 2.13 -10.91 2.39
N LEU A 87 1.67 -10.86 3.65
CA LEU A 87 2.40 -11.37 4.84
C LEU A 87 2.34 -12.90 5.01
N ASN A 88 1.40 -13.58 4.35
CA ASN A 88 1.28 -15.04 4.42
C ASN A 88 2.44 -15.78 3.73
N THR A 89 3.28 -15.08 2.97
CA THR A 89 4.52 -15.61 2.39
C THR A 89 5.64 -15.75 3.42
N LEU A 90 5.51 -15.21 4.64
CA LEU A 90 6.54 -15.22 5.68
C LEU A 90 6.18 -16.01 6.96
N ASN A 91 5.09 -16.81 6.99
CA ASN A 91 4.63 -17.52 8.19
C ASN A 91 4.52 -16.63 9.45
N LYS A 92 4.14 -15.35 9.28
CA LYS A 92 3.83 -14.46 10.40
C LYS A 92 2.37 -14.03 10.30
N SER A 93 1.51 -14.75 11.02
CA SER A 93 0.18 -14.26 11.40
C SER A 93 0.36 -13.19 12.47
N THR A 94 0.76 -11.99 12.05
CA THR A 94 0.83 -10.83 12.94
C THR A 94 0.29 -9.64 12.18
N ALA A 95 -0.49 -8.81 12.88
CA ALA A 95 -0.68 -7.41 12.53
C ALA A 95 0.62 -6.85 11.95
N ILE A 96 0.53 -6.07 10.88
CA ILE A 96 1.67 -5.37 10.31
C ILE A 96 2.51 -4.84 11.48
N PRO A 97 3.76 -5.30 11.69
CA PRO A 97 4.56 -4.82 12.80
C PRO A 97 4.58 -3.30 12.73
N SER A 98 4.63 -2.64 13.88
CA SER A 98 4.55 -1.18 14.09
C SER A 98 5.61 -0.33 13.34
N GLN A 99 6.26 -0.89 12.34
CA GLN A 99 7.38 -0.38 11.55
C GLN A 99 7.24 -0.67 10.03
N VAL A 100 6.13 -1.22 9.50
CA VAL A 100 5.99 -1.27 8.03
C VAL A 100 5.54 0.09 7.53
N LYS A 101 6.48 0.79 6.90
CA LYS A 101 6.28 2.10 6.32
C LYS A 101 5.56 1.95 4.98
N LEU A 102 4.22 1.99 5.02
CA LEU A 102 3.40 2.00 3.81
C LEU A 102 3.56 3.36 3.12
N CYS A 103 3.97 3.33 1.86
CA CYS A 103 4.08 4.51 1.02
C CYS A 103 2.81 4.62 0.17
N ILE A 104 2.17 5.78 0.15
CA ILE A 104 0.91 5.96 -0.57
C ILE A 104 1.10 7.06 -1.61
N LEU A 105 0.91 6.68 -2.88
CA LEU A 105 1.05 7.56 -4.02
C LEU A 105 -0.22 8.36 -4.22
N LYS A 106 -0.11 9.69 -4.17
CA LYS A 106 -1.18 10.56 -4.63
C LYS A 106 -1.12 10.56 -6.15
N THR A 107 -1.91 9.71 -6.82
CA THR A 107 -2.05 9.79 -8.27
C THR A 107 -2.62 11.15 -8.63
N SER A 108 -1.75 12.06 -9.05
CA SER A 108 -2.12 13.34 -9.64
C SER A 108 -2.02 13.18 -11.15
N ILE A 109 -2.83 12.30 -11.73
CA ILE A 109 -2.95 12.21 -13.19
C ILE A 109 -4.34 12.72 -13.58
N LEU A 110 -4.33 14.02 -13.94
CA LEU A 110 -5.31 14.83 -14.67
C LEU A 110 -6.77 14.88 -14.17
N SER A 111 -7.14 16.02 -13.58
CA SER A 111 -8.32 16.74 -14.08
C SER A 111 -7.86 17.88 -15.00
N MET A 112 -8.17 17.71 -16.29
CA MET A 112 -7.95 18.60 -17.45
C MET A 112 -6.58 18.53 -18.15
#